data_AF-A0A9J7LAR6-F1
#
_entry.id   AF-A0A9J7LAR6-F1
#
_cell.length_a   1.000
_cell.length_b   1.000
_cell.length_c   1.000
_cell.angle_alpha   90.00
_cell.angle_beta   90.00
_cell.angle_gamma   90.00
#
_symmetry.space_group_name_H-M   'P 1'
#
loop_
_entity.id
_entity.type
_entity.pdbx_description
1 polymer ?
#
loop_
_entity_poly.entity_id
_entity_poly.type
_entity_poly.pdbx_seq_one_letter_code
_entity_poly.pdbx_strand_id
1 'polypeptide(L)'
;MMGPRVTVPVGLLVLLALAAGGTAQATKGFTVRAQSYGWDDPGFRDVPYNSRDLTYIVVGGQKSNIDEGLKRGHQVFILNEQTGQVVDKAAFDTWVHGDAEAATKMATFLGGAAEGRIIAVVVHDSGDFTGGLSSVLAPYGSTITHLGRRESYAMITQKGPKPSWFVEKKSAQRAGPTIVEAFVPPDLETRRVCEGGILTISCPAGKTINIVSAMYGRTQGPEVCPHPTIGNTNCISKTSLSYMRSKCQGKSRCSVAADNGRFGDPCMPFTYKYLEVEYTCGAGKPDRRGLEDHEVDSNKERLAEEARELLELLREKQDENALRRREFGEDDVDLDSELSEEYAEDMAKATE
;
A
#
# COMPACT_ATOMS: atom_id res chain seq x y z
N MET A 1 -35.09 -17.19 77.43
CA MET A 1 -34.28 -17.76 76.32
C MET A 1 -34.55 -16.94 75.07
N MET A 2 -33.61 -16.07 74.71
CA MET A 2 -33.42 -15.48 73.37
C MET A 2 -32.23 -14.52 73.54
N GLY A 3 -31.05 -14.98 73.13
CA GLY A 3 -29.83 -14.17 73.03
C GLY A 3 -29.54 -13.87 71.55
N PRO A 4 -29.13 -12.64 71.19
CA PRO A 4 -29.12 -12.17 69.82
C PRO A 4 -27.83 -12.52 69.07
N ARG A 5 -27.94 -12.43 67.73
CA ARG A 5 -26.89 -12.68 66.72
C ARG A 5 -25.74 -11.68 66.82
N VAL A 6 -24.52 -12.18 66.64
CA VAL A 6 -23.33 -11.41 66.25
C VAL A 6 -22.69 -12.10 65.03
N THR A 7 -22.37 -11.27 64.05
CA THR A 7 -21.84 -11.54 62.71
C THR A 7 -20.35 -11.90 62.70
N VAL A 8 -19.93 -12.72 61.72
CA VAL A 8 -18.54 -12.80 61.23
C VAL A 8 -18.56 -12.51 59.72
N PRO A 9 -17.75 -11.59 59.19
CA PRO A 9 -17.68 -11.34 57.76
C PRO A 9 -16.77 -12.38 57.11
N VAL A 10 -17.30 -13.14 56.14
CA VAL A 10 -16.48 -13.96 55.25
C VAL A 10 -16.15 -13.11 54.04
N GLY A 11 -14.88 -12.71 53.93
CA GLY A 11 -14.35 -12.06 52.75
C GLY A 11 -14.19 -13.04 51.59
N LEU A 12 -14.47 -12.56 50.37
CA LEU A 12 -14.05 -13.07 49.06
C LEU A 12 -14.78 -12.20 48.02
N LEU A 13 -14.24 -11.69 46.92
CA LEU A 13 -12.98 -11.86 46.23
C LEU A 13 -12.86 -10.60 45.33
N VAL A 14 -11.78 -9.83 45.44
CA VAL A 14 -11.46 -8.80 44.43
C VAL A 14 -10.91 -9.54 43.22
N LEU A 15 -11.69 -9.62 42.15
CA LEU A 15 -11.19 -10.05 40.85
C LEU A 15 -10.33 -8.93 40.27
N LEU A 16 -9.04 -8.96 40.59
CA LEU A 16 -8.01 -8.32 39.78
C LEU A 16 -7.93 -9.12 38.47
N ALA A 17 -8.56 -8.61 37.41
CA ALA A 17 -8.28 -9.07 36.07
C ALA A 17 -6.88 -8.58 35.69
N LEU A 18 -5.87 -9.42 35.94
CA LEU A 18 -4.58 -9.35 35.27
C LEU A 18 -4.85 -9.57 33.79
N ALA A 19 -4.83 -8.49 33.00
CA ALA A 19 -4.70 -8.60 31.56
C ALA A 19 -3.32 -9.19 31.27
N ALA A 20 -3.29 -10.52 31.12
CA ALA A 20 -2.16 -11.24 30.59
C ALA A 20 -1.80 -10.67 29.22
N GLY A 21 -0.49 -10.49 28.99
CA GLY A 21 0.06 -9.88 27.82
C GLY A 21 -0.52 -10.46 26.54
N GLY A 22 -1.22 -9.61 25.79
CA GLY A 22 -1.45 -9.85 24.39
C GLY A 22 -0.10 -9.82 23.69
N THR A 23 0.39 -10.97 23.28
CA THR A 23 1.42 -11.03 22.25
C THR A 23 0.86 -10.28 21.04
N ALA A 24 1.47 -9.15 20.70
CA ALA A 24 1.12 -8.39 19.51
C ALA A 24 1.34 -9.29 18.28
N GLN A 25 0.29 -9.95 17.83
CA GLN A 25 0.27 -10.64 16.55
C GLN A 25 0.62 -9.56 15.51
N ALA A 26 1.71 -9.76 14.77
CA ALA A 26 2.04 -8.90 13.65
C ALA A 26 0.80 -8.81 12.75
N THR A 27 0.20 -7.63 12.65
CA THR A 27 -0.95 -7.43 11.76
C THR A 27 -0.47 -7.74 10.35
N LYS A 28 -1.09 -8.71 9.71
CA LYS A 28 -0.85 -8.94 8.28
C LYS A 28 -1.61 -7.82 7.56
N GLY A 29 -0.95 -7.15 6.60
CA GLY A 29 -1.62 -6.15 5.77
C GLY A 29 -2.88 -6.73 5.11
N PHE A 30 -3.76 -5.86 4.64
CA PHE A 30 -5.06 -6.27 4.10
C PHE A 30 -5.32 -5.63 2.74
N THR A 31 -6.08 -6.34 1.92
CA THR A 31 -6.51 -5.85 0.61
C THR A 31 -7.84 -5.12 0.75
N VAL A 32 -7.90 -3.94 0.13
CA VAL A 32 -9.13 -3.17 -0.10
C VAL A 32 -9.42 -3.22 -1.60
N ARG A 33 -10.61 -3.71 -1.96
CA ARG A 33 -11.12 -3.68 -3.35
C ARG A 33 -12.34 -2.78 -3.39
N ALA A 34 -12.39 -1.86 -4.34
CA ALA A 34 -13.49 -0.91 -4.49
C ALA A 34 -14.12 -1.06 -5.87
N GLN A 35 -15.44 -1.21 -5.92
CA GLN A 35 -16.21 -1.39 -7.14
C GLN A 35 -17.21 -0.24 -7.30
N SER A 36 -17.18 0.37 -8.48
CA SER A 36 -17.93 1.57 -8.84
C SER A 36 -18.68 1.33 -10.14
N TYR A 37 -19.87 1.93 -10.23
CA TYR A 37 -20.83 1.63 -11.28
C TYR A 37 -21.56 2.90 -11.71
N GLY A 38 -21.51 3.20 -13.00
CA GLY A 38 -22.42 4.14 -13.65
C GLY A 38 -23.69 3.42 -14.09
N TRP A 39 -24.81 4.14 -14.16
CA TRP A 39 -26.11 3.53 -14.50
C TRP A 39 -26.14 2.87 -15.89
N ASP A 40 -25.30 3.33 -16.82
CA ASP A 40 -25.21 2.79 -18.16
C ASP A 40 -24.13 1.69 -18.31
N ASP A 41 -23.46 1.32 -17.22
CA ASP A 41 -22.45 0.25 -17.26
C ASP A 41 -23.09 -1.14 -17.43
N PRO A 42 -22.44 -2.05 -18.19
CA PRO A 42 -22.86 -3.44 -18.30
C PRO A 42 -23.08 -4.09 -16.94
N GLY A 43 -24.19 -4.82 -16.78
CA GLY A 43 -24.56 -5.47 -15.52
C GLY A 43 -25.35 -4.61 -14.54
N PHE A 44 -25.37 -3.28 -14.71
CA PHE A 44 -26.06 -2.39 -13.76
C PHE A 44 -27.57 -2.69 -13.69
N ARG A 45 -28.20 -2.89 -14.85
CA ARG A 45 -29.65 -3.09 -14.97
C ARG A 45 -30.10 -4.55 -14.77
N ASP A 46 -29.15 -5.45 -14.56
CA ASP A 46 -29.42 -6.88 -14.34
C ASP A 46 -29.81 -7.15 -12.87
N VAL A 47 -29.60 -6.17 -11.99
CA VAL A 47 -29.97 -6.20 -10.57
C VAL A 47 -30.80 -4.98 -10.19
N PRO A 48 -31.55 -5.00 -9.07
CA PRO A 48 -32.26 -3.82 -8.57
C PRO A 48 -31.31 -2.62 -8.39
N TYR A 49 -31.77 -1.40 -8.64
CA TYR A 49 -30.96 -0.17 -8.50
C TYR A 49 -30.29 -0.04 -7.12
N ASN A 50 -31.00 -0.42 -6.07
CA ASN A 50 -30.51 -0.39 -4.69
C ASN A 50 -29.73 -1.65 -4.30
N SER A 51 -29.41 -2.53 -5.26
CA SER A 51 -28.67 -3.76 -5.01
C SER A 51 -27.28 -3.46 -4.46
N ARG A 52 -26.98 -4.08 -3.32
CA ARG A 52 -25.66 -4.00 -2.67
C ARG A 52 -24.53 -4.63 -3.50
N ASP A 53 -24.85 -5.25 -4.63
CA ASP A 53 -23.89 -5.83 -5.55
C ASP A 53 -23.38 -4.87 -6.63
N LEU A 54 -23.95 -3.66 -6.73
CA LEU A 54 -23.48 -2.65 -7.67
C LEU A 54 -22.20 -1.96 -7.14
N THR A 55 -22.38 -1.02 -6.21
CA THR A 55 -21.29 -0.18 -5.70
C THR A 55 -20.96 -0.57 -4.26
N TYR A 56 -19.73 -1.03 -4.01
CA TYR A 56 -19.29 -1.52 -2.70
C TYR A 56 -17.77 -1.45 -2.54
N ILE A 57 -17.31 -1.67 -1.31
CA ILE A 57 -15.92 -2.04 -1.02
C ILE A 57 -15.86 -3.45 -0.43
N VAL A 58 -14.73 -4.11 -0.58
CA VAL A 58 -14.40 -5.39 0.06
C VAL A 58 -13.09 -5.21 0.80
N VAL A 59 -13.07 -5.58 2.07
CA VAL A 59 -11.88 -5.49 2.91
C VAL A 59 -11.65 -6.84 3.56
N GLY A 60 -10.50 -7.46 3.30
CA GLY A 60 -10.21 -8.80 3.84
C GLY A 60 -11.28 -9.85 3.50
N GLY A 61 -11.92 -9.72 2.33
CA GLY A 61 -13.01 -10.60 1.88
C GLY A 61 -14.41 -10.20 2.37
N GLN A 62 -14.54 -9.21 3.25
CA GLN A 62 -15.83 -8.74 3.75
C GLN A 62 -16.35 -7.55 2.94
N LYS A 63 -17.54 -7.72 2.33
CA LYS A 63 -18.23 -6.67 1.57
C LYS A 63 -18.88 -5.64 2.49
N SER A 64 -18.76 -4.36 2.16
CA SER A 64 -19.43 -3.24 2.81
C SER A 64 -20.04 -2.27 1.79
N ASN A 65 -21.23 -1.77 2.11
CA ASN A 65 -22.00 -0.78 1.34
C ASN A 65 -22.46 0.36 2.25
N ILE A 66 -23.05 1.41 1.69
CA ILE A 66 -23.78 2.41 2.47
C ILE A 66 -25.07 1.77 3.02
N ASP A 67 -25.28 1.89 4.33
CA ASP A 67 -26.50 1.42 5.00
C ASP A 67 -27.58 2.48 4.78
N GLU A 68 -28.74 2.08 4.25
CA GLU A 68 -29.95 2.88 3.86
C GLU A 68 -30.34 2.79 2.38
N GLY A 69 -29.63 1.97 1.59
CA GLY A 69 -29.86 1.85 0.16
C GLY A 69 -28.90 2.75 -0.61
N LEU A 70 -28.40 2.26 -1.74
CA LEU A 70 -27.44 3.00 -2.54
C LEU A 70 -28.06 4.32 -3.00
N LYS A 71 -27.46 5.43 -2.57
CA LYS A 71 -27.80 6.78 -3.01
C LYS A 71 -26.91 7.13 -4.20
N ARG A 72 -27.42 7.82 -5.20
CA ARG A 72 -26.60 8.32 -6.33
C ARG A 72 -25.43 9.18 -5.80
N GLY A 73 -24.34 9.22 -6.56
CA GLY A 73 -23.20 10.09 -6.31
C GLY A 73 -21.99 9.37 -5.69
N HIS A 74 -21.13 10.15 -5.02
CA HIS A 74 -19.93 9.61 -4.37
C HIS A 74 -20.30 8.92 -3.06
N GLN A 75 -19.87 7.66 -2.93
CA GLN A 75 -19.87 6.93 -1.67
C GLN A 75 -18.47 6.96 -1.10
N VAL A 76 -18.35 7.34 0.17
CA VAL A 76 -17.08 7.43 0.88
C VAL A 76 -17.09 6.46 2.04
N PHE A 77 -16.01 5.71 2.19
CA PHE A 77 -15.77 4.80 3.30
C PHE A 77 -14.47 5.21 3.99
N ILE A 78 -14.53 5.35 5.32
CA ILE A 78 -13.38 5.59 6.18
C ILE A 78 -13.06 4.29 6.90
N LEU A 79 -11.85 3.80 6.74
CA LEU A 79 -11.40 2.55 7.33
C LEU A 79 -10.29 2.78 8.35
N ASN A 80 -10.27 1.92 9.36
CA ASN A 80 -9.16 1.79 10.28
C ASN A 80 -7.94 1.25 9.54
N GLU A 81 -6.82 1.95 9.66
CA GLU A 81 -5.56 1.70 8.99
C GLU A 81 -4.84 0.42 9.46
N GLN A 82 -5.14 -0.05 10.66
CA GLN A 82 -4.56 -1.27 11.24
C GLN A 82 -5.43 -2.50 10.98
N THR A 83 -6.75 -2.36 11.02
CA THR A 83 -7.68 -3.49 11.00
C THR A 83 -8.47 -3.62 9.70
N GLY A 84 -8.54 -2.58 8.88
CA GLY A 84 -9.42 -2.52 7.70
C GLY A 84 -10.91 -2.39 8.05
N GLN A 85 -11.27 -2.27 9.33
CA GLN A 85 -12.66 -2.10 9.73
C GLN A 85 -13.20 -0.76 9.20
N VAL A 86 -14.38 -0.78 8.59
CA VAL A 86 -15.10 0.44 8.23
C VAL A 86 -15.57 1.12 9.52
N VAL A 87 -15.04 2.31 9.80
CA VAL A 87 -15.34 3.08 11.01
C VAL A 87 -16.35 4.20 10.76
N ASP A 88 -16.46 4.66 9.51
CA ASP A 88 -17.46 5.63 9.09
C ASP A 88 -17.72 5.47 7.58
N LYS A 89 -18.90 5.88 7.13
CA LYS A 89 -19.29 5.84 5.71
C LYS A 89 -20.45 6.78 5.43
N ALA A 90 -20.42 7.42 4.26
CA ALA A 90 -21.45 8.36 3.84
C ALA A 90 -21.64 8.38 2.32
N ALA A 91 -22.80 8.87 1.90
CA ALA A 91 -23.18 9.06 0.50
C ALA A 91 -23.43 10.54 0.22
N PHE A 92 -22.98 11.02 -0.93
CA PHE A 92 -23.13 12.41 -1.36
C PHE A 92 -23.67 12.46 -2.79
N ASP A 93 -24.88 12.99 -3.00
CA ASP A 93 -25.50 13.11 -4.34
C ASP A 93 -24.87 14.25 -5.14
N THR A 94 -23.65 14.01 -5.60
CA THR A 94 -22.83 14.90 -6.43
C THR A 94 -23.19 14.77 -7.92
N TRP A 95 -24.44 14.49 -8.24
CA TRP A 95 -24.92 14.67 -9.60
C TRP A 95 -25.11 16.17 -9.85
N VAL A 96 -24.93 16.63 -11.10
CA VAL A 96 -25.07 18.07 -11.42
C VAL A 96 -26.45 18.67 -11.06
N HIS A 97 -27.49 17.84 -10.95
CA HIS A 97 -28.83 18.23 -10.48
C HIS A 97 -29.21 17.57 -9.14
N GLY A 98 -28.22 17.07 -8.41
CA GLY A 98 -28.37 16.47 -7.09
C GLY A 98 -28.38 17.51 -5.97
N ASP A 99 -27.74 17.18 -4.85
CA ASP A 99 -27.60 18.10 -3.72
C ASP A 99 -26.53 19.16 -4.02
N ALA A 100 -26.94 20.43 -4.09
CA ALA A 100 -26.05 21.56 -4.35
C ALA A 100 -24.93 21.72 -3.30
N GLU A 101 -25.09 21.16 -2.10
CA GLU A 101 -24.11 21.18 -1.02
C GLU A 101 -23.29 19.88 -0.93
N ALA A 102 -23.54 18.89 -1.79
CA ALA A 102 -22.92 17.57 -1.70
C ALA A 102 -21.39 17.62 -1.63
N ALA A 103 -20.77 18.47 -2.47
CA ALA A 103 -19.31 18.62 -2.49
C ALA A 103 -18.76 19.19 -1.17
N THR A 104 -19.42 20.20 -0.59
CA THR A 104 -19.04 20.77 0.70
C THR A 104 -19.23 19.75 1.83
N LYS A 105 -20.36 19.04 1.85
CA LYS A 105 -20.63 17.98 2.83
C LYS A 105 -19.60 16.87 2.75
N MET A 106 -19.23 16.46 1.54
CA MET A 106 -18.19 15.46 1.29
C MET A 106 -16.82 15.94 1.77
N ALA A 107 -16.45 17.19 1.48
CA ALA A 107 -15.21 17.80 1.97
C ALA A 107 -15.17 17.84 3.51
N THR A 108 -16.28 18.24 4.15
CA THR A 108 -16.39 18.24 5.62
C THR A 108 -16.26 16.83 6.20
N PHE A 109 -16.90 15.84 5.59
CA PHE A 109 -16.83 14.44 6.02
C PHE A 109 -15.41 13.88 5.94
N LEU A 110 -14.74 14.03 4.79
CA LEU A 110 -13.34 13.64 4.61
C LEU A 110 -12.41 14.42 5.56
N GLY A 111 -12.67 15.71 5.74
CA GLY A 111 -11.96 16.58 6.68
C GLY A 111 -12.10 16.16 8.15
N GLY A 112 -13.21 15.53 8.52
CA GLY A 112 -13.47 15.02 9.86
C GLY A 112 -12.78 13.70 10.21
N ALA A 113 -12.33 12.93 9.22
CA ALA A 113 -11.60 11.68 9.49
C ALA A 113 -10.28 11.93 10.24
N ALA A 114 -9.83 11.00 11.08
CA ALA A 114 -8.51 11.12 11.72
C ALA A 114 -7.38 10.98 10.68
N GLU A 115 -6.25 11.66 10.92
CA GLU A 115 -5.04 11.52 10.09
C GLU A 115 -4.59 10.06 10.06
N GLY A 116 -4.19 9.56 8.89
CA GLY A 116 -3.78 8.17 8.69
C GLY A 116 -4.92 7.19 8.40
N ARG A 117 -6.21 7.58 8.53
CA ARG A 117 -7.34 6.72 8.13
C ARG A 117 -7.29 6.42 6.63
N ILE A 118 -7.68 5.21 6.24
CA ILE A 118 -7.81 4.85 4.84
C ILE A 118 -9.14 5.42 4.33
N ILE A 119 -9.12 5.97 3.12
CA ILE A 119 -10.28 6.51 2.44
C ILE A 119 -10.49 5.70 1.15
N ALA A 120 -11.67 5.12 0.99
CA ALA A 120 -12.10 4.57 -0.28
C ALA A 120 -13.29 5.36 -0.81
N VAL A 121 -13.23 5.78 -2.07
CA VAL A 121 -14.31 6.51 -2.74
C VAL A 121 -14.72 5.75 -3.98
N VAL A 122 -16.02 5.58 -4.16
CA VAL A 122 -16.63 4.98 -5.34
C VAL A 122 -17.82 5.80 -5.79
N VAL A 123 -18.22 5.69 -7.04
CA VAL A 123 -19.39 6.38 -7.59
C VAL A 123 -20.52 5.38 -7.84
N HIS A 124 -21.73 5.80 -7.53
CA HIS A 124 -22.96 5.09 -7.86
C HIS A 124 -23.82 5.94 -8.80
N ASP A 125 -24.20 5.38 -9.95
CA ASP A 125 -25.00 6.01 -11.01
C ASP A 125 -24.30 7.19 -11.70
N SER A 126 -24.14 8.34 -11.02
CA SER A 126 -23.48 9.52 -11.58
C SER A 126 -22.87 10.41 -10.50
N GLY A 127 -21.64 10.90 -10.73
CA GLY A 127 -20.91 11.82 -9.85
C GLY A 127 -20.32 13.03 -10.60
N ASP A 128 -20.92 13.39 -11.72
CA ASP A 128 -20.51 14.42 -12.69
C ASP A 128 -20.74 15.87 -12.22
N PHE A 129 -20.46 16.14 -10.95
CA PHE A 129 -20.53 17.49 -10.40
C PHE A 129 -19.48 18.40 -11.02
N THR A 130 -19.88 19.60 -11.42
CA THR A 130 -19.03 20.58 -12.10
C THR A 130 -18.34 21.57 -11.15
N GLY A 131 -18.71 21.60 -9.87
CA GLY A 131 -18.36 22.67 -8.93
C GLY A 131 -17.25 22.40 -7.92
N GLY A 132 -16.23 21.59 -8.24
CA GLY A 132 -15.04 21.46 -7.38
C GLY A 132 -14.72 20.06 -6.87
N LEU A 133 -15.03 18.99 -7.63
CA LEU A 133 -14.57 17.65 -7.27
C LEU A 133 -13.04 17.58 -7.07
N SER A 134 -12.29 18.33 -7.89
CA SER A 134 -10.84 18.47 -7.75
C SER A 134 -10.43 19.04 -6.39
N SER A 135 -11.10 20.08 -5.87
CA SER A 135 -10.75 20.65 -4.57
C SER A 135 -11.11 19.74 -3.40
N VAL A 136 -12.08 18.84 -3.58
CA VAL A 136 -12.47 17.85 -2.56
C VAL A 136 -11.48 16.69 -2.50
N LEU A 137 -11.08 16.13 -3.63
CA LEU A 137 -10.31 14.89 -3.69
C LEU A 137 -8.79 15.09 -3.90
N ALA A 138 -8.35 16.18 -4.54
CA ALA A 138 -6.91 16.44 -4.76
C ALA A 138 -6.08 16.45 -3.46
N PRO A 139 -6.58 16.97 -2.30
CA PRO A 139 -5.86 16.88 -1.04
C PRO A 139 -5.51 15.44 -0.62
N TYR A 140 -6.27 14.45 -1.12
CA TYR A 140 -6.11 13.02 -0.84
C TYR A 140 -5.41 12.26 -1.98
N GLY A 141 -4.80 12.98 -2.93
CA GLY A 141 -3.95 12.41 -3.98
C GLY A 141 -4.63 12.15 -5.32
N SER A 142 -5.94 12.35 -5.41
CA SER A 142 -6.71 12.22 -6.67
C SER A 142 -6.17 13.15 -7.75
N THR A 143 -6.06 12.63 -8.96
CA THR A 143 -5.64 13.39 -10.15
C THR A 143 -6.81 13.80 -11.03
N ILE A 144 -8.01 13.27 -10.76
CA ILE A 144 -9.20 13.63 -11.53
C ILE A 144 -9.61 15.08 -11.26
N THR A 145 -9.93 15.80 -12.33
CA THR A 145 -10.42 17.18 -12.26
C THR A 145 -11.93 17.28 -12.44
N HIS A 146 -12.51 16.29 -13.14
CA HIS A 146 -13.95 16.17 -13.38
C HIS A 146 -14.32 14.72 -13.72
N LEU A 147 -15.59 14.39 -13.52
CA LEU A 147 -16.23 13.18 -14.03
C LEU A 147 -17.28 13.56 -15.06
N GLY A 148 -17.35 12.80 -16.14
CA GLY A 148 -18.42 12.89 -17.12
C GLY A 148 -19.69 12.19 -16.65
N ARG A 149 -20.80 12.47 -17.33
CA ARG A 149 -22.10 11.84 -17.05
C ARG A 149 -21.96 10.32 -16.97
N ARG A 150 -22.31 9.76 -15.81
CA ARG A 150 -22.31 8.32 -15.54
C ARG A 150 -20.98 7.61 -15.82
N GLU A 151 -19.87 8.34 -15.76
CA GLU A 151 -18.57 7.69 -15.62
C GLU A 151 -18.50 7.00 -14.26
N SER A 152 -18.02 5.75 -14.24
CA SER A 152 -17.68 5.08 -12.99
C SER A 152 -16.27 5.47 -12.56
N TYR A 153 -16.09 5.69 -11.28
CA TYR A 153 -14.82 6.12 -10.68
C TYR A 153 -14.60 5.45 -9.33
N ALA A 154 -13.36 5.03 -9.07
CA ALA A 154 -12.96 4.53 -7.78
C ALA A 154 -11.54 4.97 -7.42
N MET A 155 -11.32 5.30 -6.15
CA MET A 155 -9.99 5.52 -5.58
C MET A 155 -9.88 4.87 -4.19
N ILE A 156 -8.67 4.47 -3.83
CA ILE A 156 -8.29 4.04 -2.49
C ILE A 156 -7.02 4.77 -2.11
N THR A 157 -7.04 5.47 -0.98
CA THR A 157 -5.96 6.34 -0.50
C THR A 157 -5.90 6.36 1.02
N GLN A 158 -4.98 7.14 1.57
CA GLN A 158 -4.87 7.41 2.99
C GLN A 158 -5.05 8.91 3.24
N LYS A 159 -5.71 9.26 4.34
CA LYS A 159 -5.75 10.64 4.80
C LYS A 159 -4.35 11.07 5.24
N GLY A 160 -3.86 12.12 4.58
CA GLY A 160 -2.53 12.66 4.80
C GLY A 160 -1.70 12.65 3.52
N PRO A 161 -0.38 12.41 3.63
CA PRO A 161 0.46 12.23 2.46
C PRO A 161 -0.03 11.08 1.56
N LYS A 162 0.08 11.25 0.24
CA LYS A 162 -0.38 10.27 -0.75
C LYS A 162 0.45 8.98 -0.62
N PRO A 163 -0.15 7.82 -0.30
CA PRO A 163 0.61 6.58 -0.15
C PRO A 163 1.07 6.01 -1.50
N SER A 164 2.12 5.20 -1.51
CA SER A 164 2.63 4.50 -2.69
C SER A 164 1.67 3.44 -3.23
N TRP A 165 0.82 2.89 -2.35
CA TRP A 165 -0.25 1.95 -2.71
C TRP A 165 -1.55 2.67 -3.13
N PHE A 166 -1.54 4.01 -3.23
CA PHE A 166 -2.64 4.78 -3.80
C PHE A 166 -3.04 4.21 -5.17
N VAL A 167 -4.34 4.02 -5.37
CA VAL A 167 -4.89 3.60 -6.66
C VAL A 167 -6.11 4.45 -6.99
N GLU A 168 -6.21 4.84 -8.25
CA GLU A 168 -7.31 5.61 -8.80
C GLU A 168 -7.58 5.14 -10.23
N LYS A 169 -8.87 5.02 -10.58
CA LYS A 169 -9.30 4.72 -11.94
C LYS A 169 -10.66 5.35 -12.21
N LYS A 170 -10.88 5.72 -13.47
CA LYS A 170 -12.22 5.93 -14.01
C LYS A 170 -12.42 5.16 -15.30
N SER A 171 -13.68 4.85 -15.60
CA SER A 171 -14.12 4.33 -16.89
C SER A 171 -15.13 5.28 -17.49
N ALA A 172 -15.05 5.44 -18.82
CA ALA A 172 -16.05 6.17 -19.59
C ALA A 172 -17.45 5.57 -19.42
N GLN A 173 -18.48 6.33 -19.76
CA GLN A 173 -19.87 5.86 -19.79
C GLN A 173 -19.98 4.54 -20.59
N ARG A 174 -20.62 3.51 -20.00
CA ARG A 174 -20.77 2.15 -20.57
C ARG A 174 -19.50 1.29 -20.59
N ALA A 175 -18.39 1.80 -20.07
CA ALA A 175 -17.12 1.08 -20.02
C ALA A 175 -16.76 0.60 -18.60
N GLY A 176 -17.63 0.81 -17.62
CA GLY A 176 -17.47 0.21 -16.31
C GLY A 176 -17.96 -1.25 -16.24
N PRO A 177 -18.02 -1.83 -15.04
CA PRO A 177 -17.69 -1.17 -13.77
C PRO A 177 -16.23 -0.80 -13.63
N THR A 178 -15.97 0.26 -12.87
CA THR A 178 -14.61 0.57 -12.44
C THR A 178 -14.29 -0.21 -11.18
N ILE A 179 -13.26 -1.05 -11.25
CA ILE A 179 -12.74 -1.80 -10.10
C ILE A 179 -11.29 -1.38 -9.87
N VAL A 180 -10.96 -1.05 -8.62
CA VAL A 180 -9.59 -0.84 -8.15
C VAL A 180 -9.32 -1.71 -6.93
N GLU A 181 -8.07 -2.07 -6.75
CA GLU A 181 -7.61 -2.88 -5.62
C GLU A 181 -6.27 -2.34 -5.11
N ALA A 182 -6.14 -2.23 -3.79
CA ALA A 182 -4.92 -1.83 -3.13
C ALA A 182 -4.62 -2.77 -1.97
N PHE A 183 -3.36 -3.19 -1.86
CA PHE A 183 -2.85 -3.84 -0.65
C PHE A 183 -2.35 -2.76 0.30
N VAL A 184 -2.97 -2.68 1.48
CA VAL A 184 -2.54 -1.78 2.55
C VAL A 184 -1.54 -2.54 3.42
N PRO A 185 -0.24 -2.20 3.34
CA PRO A 185 0.77 -2.84 4.15
C PRO A 185 0.57 -2.50 5.64
N PRO A 186 0.86 -3.46 6.54
CA PRO A 186 0.73 -3.21 7.96
C PRO A 186 1.84 -2.25 8.43
N ASP A 187 1.52 -1.42 9.42
CA ASP A 187 2.48 -0.52 10.09
C ASP A 187 3.23 0.43 9.14
N LEU A 188 2.73 0.70 7.92
CA LEU A 188 3.30 1.68 7.01
C LEU A 188 2.83 3.08 7.40
N GLU A 189 3.78 3.94 7.72
CA GLU A 189 3.56 5.34 8.02
C GLU A 189 4.15 6.22 6.91
N THR A 190 3.37 7.20 6.46
CA THR A 190 3.84 8.22 5.51
C THR A 190 3.97 9.56 6.22
N ARG A 191 5.10 10.23 6.05
CA ARG A 191 5.37 11.57 6.61
C ARG A 191 5.87 12.50 5.53
N ARG A 192 5.41 13.75 5.58
CA ARG A 192 5.76 14.80 4.63
C ARG A 192 6.17 16.09 5.34
N VAL A 193 7.14 16.80 4.78
CA VAL A 193 7.48 18.17 5.17
C VAL A 193 7.80 19.00 3.91
N CYS A 194 7.42 20.26 3.89
CA CYS A 194 7.71 21.17 2.79
C CYS A 194 9.20 21.57 2.76
N GLU A 195 9.68 22.03 1.60
CA GLU A 195 11.07 22.47 1.41
C GLU A 195 11.51 23.52 2.45
N GLY A 196 12.68 23.34 3.05
CA GLY A 196 13.20 24.14 4.16
C GLY A 196 12.76 23.67 5.55
N GLY A 197 11.78 22.77 5.66
CA GLY A 197 11.39 22.15 6.93
C GLY A 197 12.28 20.97 7.33
N ILE A 198 12.08 20.48 8.57
CA ILE A 198 12.76 19.29 9.11
C ILE A 198 11.73 18.18 9.26
N LEU A 199 11.95 17.06 8.55
CA LEU A 199 11.18 15.84 8.72
C LEU A 199 11.71 15.11 9.96
N THR A 200 10.84 14.73 10.89
CA THR A 200 11.18 13.84 12.00
C THR A 200 10.30 12.61 11.95
N ILE A 201 10.93 11.44 11.96
CA ILE A 201 10.28 10.12 12.02
C ILE A 201 10.83 9.33 13.20
N SER A 202 9.99 8.50 13.81
CA SER A 202 10.36 7.72 15.00
C SER A 202 9.53 6.47 15.13
N CYS A 203 10.15 5.42 15.65
CA CYS A 203 9.47 4.19 16.00
C CYS A 203 9.25 4.06 17.52
N PRO A 204 8.25 3.28 17.95
CA PRO A 204 8.07 2.91 19.35
C PRO A 204 9.31 2.25 19.95
N ALA A 205 9.40 2.23 21.28
CA ALA A 205 10.52 1.63 22.01
C ALA A 205 10.76 0.18 21.56
N GLY A 206 12.03 -0.17 21.32
CA GLY A 206 12.45 -1.51 20.87
C GLY A 206 12.27 -1.78 19.37
N LYS A 207 11.69 -0.84 18.60
CA LYS A 207 11.57 -0.93 17.13
C LYS A 207 12.51 0.05 16.43
N THR A 208 12.84 -0.25 15.18
CA THR A 208 13.66 0.61 14.32
C THR A 208 12.96 0.95 13.01
N ILE A 209 13.31 2.11 12.46
CA ILE A 209 12.83 2.63 11.19
C ILE A 209 13.33 1.73 10.05
N ASN A 210 12.42 1.32 9.20
CA ASN A 210 12.69 0.72 7.91
C ASN A 210 12.11 1.59 6.80
N ILE A 211 12.97 2.25 6.02
CA ILE A 211 12.56 3.16 4.94
C ILE A 211 12.11 2.34 3.72
N VAL A 212 10.82 2.44 3.42
CA VAL A 212 10.18 1.76 2.30
C VAL A 212 10.34 2.58 1.04
N SER A 213 9.96 3.86 1.07
CA SER A 213 10.08 4.79 -0.05
C SER A 213 10.42 6.19 0.44
N ALA A 214 11.02 7.02 -0.42
CA ALA A 214 11.23 8.43 -0.15
C ALA A 214 11.34 9.22 -1.44
N MET A 215 10.81 10.44 -1.43
CA MET A 215 10.85 11.36 -2.56
C MET A 215 11.06 12.80 -2.07
N TYR A 216 11.99 13.50 -2.69
CA TYR A 216 12.13 14.96 -2.57
C TYR A 216 11.86 15.57 -3.93
N GLY A 217 10.88 16.44 -4.01
CA GLY A 217 10.39 16.96 -5.29
C GLY A 217 8.96 17.48 -5.20
N ARG A 218 8.23 17.42 -6.29
CA ARG A 218 6.80 17.74 -6.33
C ARG A 218 6.06 16.83 -7.30
N THR A 219 5.00 16.21 -6.78
CA THR A 219 4.05 15.33 -7.51
C THR A 219 2.59 15.78 -7.39
N GLN A 220 2.33 16.84 -6.62
CA GLN A 220 1.00 17.35 -6.30
C GLN A 220 0.97 18.88 -6.38
N GLY A 221 -0.23 19.43 -6.56
CA GLY A 221 -0.48 20.85 -6.78
C GLY A 221 -0.41 21.68 -5.49
N PRO A 222 -0.99 22.89 -5.49
CA PRO A 222 -0.93 23.83 -4.36
C PRO A 222 -1.63 23.33 -3.10
N GLU A 223 -2.48 22.31 -3.19
CA GLU A 223 -3.12 21.65 -2.04
C GLU A 223 -2.10 20.93 -1.13
N VAL A 224 -0.93 20.56 -1.67
CA VAL A 224 0.17 19.98 -0.90
C VAL A 224 1.33 20.97 -0.87
N CYS A 225 1.75 21.39 0.33
CA CYS A 225 2.80 22.39 0.52
C CYS A 225 2.57 23.65 -0.34
N PRO A 226 1.55 24.47 -0.01
CA PRO A 226 1.15 25.62 -0.82
C PRO A 226 2.30 26.63 -0.97
N HIS A 227 2.56 27.07 -2.20
CA HIS A 227 3.60 28.06 -2.49
C HIS A 227 3.32 28.78 -3.82
N PRO A 228 3.71 30.06 -4.00
CA PRO A 228 3.51 30.79 -5.26
C PRO A 228 4.22 30.17 -6.48
N THR A 229 5.26 29.35 -6.26
CA THR A 229 6.08 28.76 -7.33
C THR A 229 5.86 27.25 -7.44
N ILE A 230 4.82 26.85 -8.16
CA ILE A 230 4.51 25.46 -8.51
C ILE A 230 4.45 25.36 -10.03
N GLY A 231 5.63 25.25 -10.66
CA GLY A 231 5.76 25.20 -12.12
C GLY A 231 5.76 23.78 -12.70
N ASN A 232 6.27 22.80 -11.96
CA ASN A 232 6.37 21.41 -12.39
C ASN A 232 5.91 20.47 -11.27
N THR A 233 4.90 19.65 -11.53
CA THR A 233 4.39 18.63 -10.59
C THR A 233 4.82 17.21 -10.96
N ASN A 234 5.87 17.06 -11.76
CA ASN A 234 6.44 15.79 -12.19
C ASN A 234 7.96 15.81 -12.05
N CYS A 235 8.45 16.19 -10.88
CA CYS A 235 9.88 16.30 -10.62
C CYS A 235 10.22 15.63 -9.29
N ILE A 236 11.15 14.67 -9.32
CA ILE A 236 11.53 13.86 -8.17
C ILE A 236 13.04 13.64 -8.21
N SER A 237 13.70 13.81 -7.07
CA SER A 237 15.12 13.49 -6.95
C SER A 237 15.34 11.97 -6.96
N LYS A 238 16.27 11.52 -7.81
CA LYS A 238 16.62 10.11 -7.95
C LYS A 238 17.35 9.55 -6.73
N THR A 239 17.89 10.40 -5.86
CA THR A 239 18.71 9.99 -4.70
C THR A 239 17.95 10.03 -3.38
N SER A 240 16.66 10.43 -3.38
CA SER A 240 15.87 10.56 -2.15
C SER A 240 15.83 9.30 -1.30
N LEU A 241 15.55 8.15 -1.92
CA LEU A 241 15.47 6.87 -1.22
C LEU A 241 16.81 6.44 -0.63
N SER A 242 17.89 6.47 -1.43
CA SER A 242 19.22 6.07 -0.96
C SER A 242 19.72 6.99 0.16
N TYR A 243 19.49 8.30 0.04
CA TYR A 243 19.83 9.26 1.07
C TYR A 243 19.06 8.97 2.37
N MET A 244 17.74 8.82 2.31
CA MET A 244 16.92 8.55 3.49
C MET A 244 17.28 7.23 4.16
N ARG A 245 17.53 6.17 3.39
CA ARG A 245 18.05 4.90 3.93
C ARG A 245 19.37 5.11 4.65
N SER A 246 20.34 5.77 4.04
CA SER A 246 21.66 6.02 4.65
C SER A 246 21.57 6.81 5.97
N LYS A 247 20.57 7.69 6.11
CA LYS A 247 20.41 8.54 7.29
C LYS A 247 19.53 7.96 8.38
N CYS A 248 18.50 7.19 8.03
CA CYS A 248 17.43 6.83 8.96
C CYS A 248 17.23 5.32 9.17
N GLN A 249 17.65 4.47 8.23
CA GLN A 249 17.47 3.03 8.34
C GLN A 249 18.08 2.50 9.65
N GLY A 250 17.34 1.64 10.36
CA GLY A 250 17.80 1.00 11.60
C GLY A 250 17.84 1.90 12.83
N LYS A 251 17.50 3.19 12.72
CA LYS A 251 17.42 4.10 13.88
C LYS A 251 16.05 4.04 14.54
N SER A 252 15.96 4.31 15.83
CA SER A 252 14.68 4.49 16.52
C SER A 252 14.04 5.86 16.24
N ARG A 253 14.86 6.87 15.91
CA ARG A 253 14.44 8.22 15.55
C ARG A 253 15.41 8.82 14.53
N CYS A 254 14.88 9.57 13.58
CA CYS A 254 15.68 10.25 12.55
C CYS A 254 15.10 11.63 12.24
N SER A 255 15.98 12.61 12.00
CA SER A 255 15.60 13.95 11.53
C SER A 255 16.42 14.33 10.30
N VAL A 256 15.75 14.78 9.24
CA VAL A 256 16.36 15.18 7.97
C VAL A 256 15.72 16.48 7.47
N ALA A 257 16.55 17.46 7.09
CA ALA A 257 16.05 18.69 6.49
C ALA A 257 15.71 18.47 5.01
N ALA A 258 14.59 19.04 4.56
CA ALA A 258 14.09 18.93 3.20
C ALA A 258 14.66 20.04 2.31
N ASP A 259 15.90 19.90 1.85
CA ASP A 259 16.57 20.93 1.07
C ASP A 259 17.42 20.40 -0.10
N ASN A 260 17.66 21.30 -1.05
CA ASN A 260 18.47 21.07 -2.24
C ASN A 260 19.92 20.62 -1.91
N GLY A 261 20.45 21.01 -0.75
CA GLY A 261 21.81 20.63 -0.36
C GLY A 261 21.98 19.13 -0.12
N ARG A 262 20.90 18.45 0.30
CA ARG A 262 20.92 17.00 0.59
C ARG A 262 20.45 16.16 -0.58
N PHE A 263 19.44 16.65 -1.30
CA PHE A 263 18.73 15.87 -2.31
C PHE A 263 18.99 16.34 -3.75
N GLY A 264 19.73 17.43 -3.94
CA GLY A 264 19.80 18.16 -5.21
C GLY A 264 18.51 18.92 -5.52
N ASP A 265 18.47 19.63 -6.65
CA ASP A 265 17.24 20.30 -7.13
C ASP A 265 16.68 19.59 -8.38
N PRO A 266 15.72 18.67 -8.21
CA PRO A 266 15.11 17.97 -9.34
C PRO A 266 14.10 18.83 -10.12
N CYS A 267 13.74 20.02 -9.62
CA CYS A 267 12.59 20.78 -10.13
C CYS A 267 12.97 22.16 -10.68
N MET A 268 14.16 22.27 -11.28
CA MET A 268 14.63 23.47 -11.95
C MET A 268 13.70 23.90 -13.10
N PRO A 269 13.54 25.21 -13.38
CA PRO A 269 14.20 26.31 -12.68
C PRO A 269 13.46 26.81 -11.42
N PHE A 270 12.14 26.65 -11.29
CA PHE A 270 11.36 27.28 -10.22
C PHE A 270 10.16 26.46 -9.74
N THR A 271 10.41 25.46 -8.88
CA THR A 271 9.34 24.76 -8.17
C THR A 271 9.73 24.48 -6.73
N TYR A 272 8.85 24.88 -5.82
CA TYR A 272 8.99 24.61 -4.39
C TYR A 272 8.60 23.16 -4.07
N LYS A 273 9.44 22.42 -3.36
CA LYS A 273 9.35 20.96 -3.23
C LYS A 273 8.82 20.55 -1.85
N TYR A 274 8.74 19.26 -1.63
CA TYR A 274 8.56 18.63 -0.32
C TYR A 274 9.34 17.31 -0.25
N LEU A 275 9.72 16.93 0.97
CA LEU A 275 10.22 15.59 1.29
C LEU A 275 9.05 14.77 1.81
N GLU A 276 8.80 13.62 1.19
CA GLU A 276 7.86 12.61 1.64
C GLU A 276 8.56 11.27 1.80
N VAL A 277 8.25 10.57 2.89
CA VAL A 277 8.92 9.34 3.29
C VAL A 277 7.89 8.35 3.80
N GLU A 278 7.94 7.14 3.29
CA GLU A 278 7.21 6.00 3.82
C GLU A 278 8.16 5.09 4.59
N TYR A 279 7.76 4.73 5.80
CA TYR A 279 8.55 3.84 6.64
C TYR A 279 7.67 2.92 7.45
N THR A 280 8.26 1.80 7.87
CA THR A 280 7.66 0.86 8.81
C THR A 280 8.50 0.80 10.07
N CYS A 281 7.89 0.38 11.18
CA CYS A 281 8.59 0.10 12.43
C CYS A 281 8.69 -1.40 12.65
N GLY A 282 9.87 -1.94 12.39
CA GLY A 282 10.18 -3.37 12.56
C GLY A 282 10.95 -3.66 13.84
N ALA A 283 11.04 -4.94 14.22
CA ALA A 283 12.03 -5.38 15.19
C ALA A 283 13.40 -4.92 14.71
N GLY A 284 14.11 -4.16 15.56
CA GLY A 284 15.45 -3.72 15.22
C GLY A 284 16.29 -4.93 14.85
N LYS A 285 16.74 -5.02 13.59
CA LYS A 285 17.91 -5.87 13.32
C LYS A 285 19.01 -5.28 14.22
N PRO A 286 19.63 -6.07 15.11
CA PRO A 286 20.78 -5.57 15.87
C PRO A 286 21.78 -4.98 14.87
N ASP A 287 22.49 -3.92 15.26
CA ASP A 287 23.50 -3.26 14.44
C ASP A 287 24.49 -4.30 13.90
N ARG A 288 24.25 -4.71 12.66
CA ARG A 288 24.98 -5.74 11.93
C ARG A 288 25.93 -5.06 10.95
N ARG A 289 26.71 -4.09 11.43
CA ARG A 289 27.96 -3.70 10.78
C ARG A 289 28.86 -4.95 10.76
N GLY A 290 28.76 -5.75 9.69
CA GLY A 290 29.53 -6.98 9.48
C GLY A 290 28.75 -8.27 9.19
N LEU A 291 27.45 -8.24 8.85
CA LEU A 291 26.69 -9.47 8.54
C LEU A 291 25.97 -9.47 7.18
N GLU A 292 26.10 -8.41 6.36
CA GLU A 292 25.69 -8.47 4.95
C GLU A 292 26.72 -9.23 4.09
N ASP A 293 27.97 -9.31 4.53
CA ASP A 293 29.02 -10.06 3.82
C ASP A 293 28.87 -11.58 3.97
N HIS A 294 28.20 -12.07 5.03
CA HIS A 294 28.10 -13.51 5.33
C HIS A 294 26.87 -14.20 4.70
N GLU A 295 25.76 -13.48 4.49
CA GLU A 295 24.54 -14.04 3.90
C GLU A 295 24.67 -14.20 2.37
N VAL A 296 25.48 -13.35 1.72
CA VAL A 296 25.86 -13.48 0.30
C VAL A 296 26.79 -14.68 0.10
N ASP A 297 27.76 -14.90 1.01
CA ASP A 297 28.71 -16.02 0.92
C ASP A 297 28.00 -17.38 1.06
N SER A 298 27.08 -17.51 2.03
CA SER A 298 26.33 -18.76 2.25
C SER A 298 25.41 -19.14 1.07
N ASN A 299 24.83 -18.16 0.38
CA ASN A 299 24.01 -18.42 -0.81
C ASN A 299 24.88 -18.78 -2.02
N LYS A 300 26.09 -18.21 -2.13
CA LYS A 300 27.07 -18.54 -3.18
C LYS A 300 27.60 -19.97 -3.00
N GLU A 301 27.91 -20.37 -1.76
CA GLU A 301 28.33 -21.74 -1.42
C GLU A 301 27.22 -22.76 -1.71
N ARG A 302 25.97 -22.48 -1.34
CA ARG A 302 24.83 -23.37 -1.57
C ARG A 302 24.54 -23.58 -3.07
N LEU A 303 24.63 -22.51 -3.87
CA LEU A 303 24.49 -22.59 -5.33
C LEU A 303 25.66 -23.35 -5.97
N ALA A 304 26.88 -23.20 -5.47
CA ALA A 304 28.04 -23.92 -5.96
C ALA A 304 27.98 -25.42 -5.65
N GLU A 305 27.39 -25.80 -4.51
CA GLU A 305 27.18 -27.21 -4.15
C GLU A 305 26.05 -27.84 -4.99
N GLU A 306 24.93 -27.14 -5.19
CA GLU A 306 23.85 -27.56 -6.11
C GLU A 306 24.36 -27.75 -7.56
N ALA A 307 25.27 -26.89 -8.03
CA ALA A 307 25.88 -27.02 -9.36
C ALA A 307 26.82 -28.23 -9.49
N ARG A 308 27.55 -28.60 -8.43
CA ARG A 308 28.44 -29.76 -8.42
C ARG A 308 27.67 -31.07 -8.46
N GLU A 309 26.60 -31.19 -7.68
CA GLU A 309 25.73 -32.37 -7.72
C GLU A 309 25.08 -32.56 -9.10
N LEU A 310 24.65 -31.47 -9.74
CA LEU A 310 24.07 -31.53 -11.08
C LEU A 310 25.09 -31.99 -12.14
N LEU A 311 26.34 -31.53 -12.05
CA LEU A 311 27.43 -31.95 -12.93
C LEU A 311 27.78 -33.43 -12.77
N GLU A 312 27.74 -33.96 -11.54
CA GLU A 312 27.99 -35.37 -11.27
C GLU A 312 26.88 -36.25 -11.88
N LEU A 313 25.61 -35.86 -11.73
CA LEU A 313 24.48 -36.54 -12.37
C LEU A 313 24.52 -36.50 -13.90
N LEU A 314 25.00 -35.41 -14.49
CA LEU A 314 25.14 -35.31 -15.95
C LEU A 314 26.25 -36.23 -16.46
N ARG A 315 27.36 -36.36 -15.73
CA ARG A 315 28.44 -37.31 -16.07
C ARG A 315 27.96 -38.77 -15.99
N GLU A 316 27.22 -39.12 -14.96
CA GLU A 316 26.63 -40.46 -14.84
C GLU A 316 25.68 -40.76 -16.01
N LYS A 317 24.85 -39.78 -16.42
CA LYS A 317 23.99 -39.92 -17.60
C LYS A 317 24.76 -40.02 -18.91
N GLN A 318 25.88 -39.32 -19.04
CA GLN A 318 26.76 -39.43 -20.21
C GLN A 318 27.41 -40.82 -20.28
N ASP A 319 27.84 -41.37 -19.14
CA ASP A 319 28.41 -42.72 -19.06
C ASP A 319 27.35 -43.80 -19.36
N GLU A 320 26.12 -43.65 -18.83
CA GLU A 320 24.98 -44.53 -19.16
C GLU A 320 24.63 -44.45 -20.66
N ASN A 321 24.59 -43.25 -21.24
CA ASN A 321 24.34 -43.06 -22.67
C ASN A 321 25.48 -43.63 -23.53
N ALA A 322 26.75 -43.51 -23.09
CA ALA A 322 27.89 -44.10 -23.76
C ALA A 322 27.88 -45.64 -23.70
N LEU A 323 27.40 -46.22 -22.59
CA LEU A 323 27.16 -47.66 -22.48
C LEU A 323 26.03 -48.12 -23.39
N ARG A 324 24.89 -47.39 -23.38
CA ARG A 324 23.75 -47.66 -24.27
C ARG A 324 24.13 -47.61 -25.75
N ARG A 325 24.95 -46.65 -26.17
CA ARG A 325 25.48 -46.57 -27.55
C ARG A 325 26.36 -47.78 -27.91
N ARG A 326 27.10 -48.35 -26.95
CA ARG A 326 27.90 -49.57 -27.17
C ARG A 326 27.06 -50.84 -27.24
N GLU A 327 25.93 -50.90 -26.55
CA GLU A 327 25.04 -52.07 -26.53
C GLU A 327 24.00 -52.07 -27.66
N PHE A 328 23.56 -50.91 -28.16
CA PHE A 328 22.41 -50.81 -29.08
C PHE A 328 22.68 -50.15 -30.45
N GLY A 329 23.87 -49.58 -30.71
CA GLY A 329 24.17 -48.90 -31.97
C GLY A 329 23.55 -47.49 -32.08
N GLU A 330 24.09 -46.67 -32.99
CA GLU A 330 23.94 -45.20 -33.08
C GLU A 330 22.58 -44.66 -33.57
N ASP A 331 21.49 -45.41 -33.46
CA ASP A 331 20.17 -44.94 -33.90
C ASP A 331 19.27 -44.64 -32.69
N ASP A 332 19.57 -43.54 -31.99
CA ASP A 332 18.62 -42.66 -31.26
C ASP A 332 19.39 -41.84 -30.21
N VAL A 333 19.86 -40.64 -30.59
CA VAL A 333 20.35 -39.62 -29.66
C VAL A 333 19.42 -38.42 -29.78
N ASP A 334 18.64 -38.17 -28.73
CA ASP A 334 17.82 -36.97 -28.58
C ASP A 334 18.71 -35.71 -28.57
N LEU A 335 18.34 -34.75 -29.41
CA LEU A 335 19.02 -33.47 -29.68
C LEU A 335 19.09 -32.49 -28.47
N ASP A 336 18.71 -32.91 -27.26
CA ASP A 336 18.58 -32.05 -26.09
C ASP A 336 19.81 -32.06 -25.15
N SER A 337 20.82 -32.93 -25.35
CA SER A 337 21.94 -33.05 -24.39
C SER A 337 23.05 -32.00 -24.56
N GLU A 338 23.36 -31.57 -25.80
CA GLU A 338 24.44 -30.59 -26.06
C GLU A 338 24.08 -29.18 -25.58
N LEU A 339 22.79 -28.82 -25.58
CA LEU A 339 22.32 -27.53 -25.05
C LEU A 339 22.42 -27.41 -23.52
N SER A 340 22.46 -28.54 -22.80
CA SER A 340 22.50 -28.55 -21.33
C SER A 340 23.91 -28.38 -20.76
N GLU A 341 24.92 -28.78 -21.52
CA GLU A 341 26.33 -28.75 -21.12
C GLU A 341 26.91 -27.34 -21.29
N GLU A 342 26.59 -26.67 -22.41
CA GLU A 342 26.93 -25.25 -22.63
C GLU A 342 26.27 -24.33 -21.58
N TYR A 343 25.02 -24.61 -21.20
CA TYR A 343 24.30 -23.84 -20.17
C TYR A 343 24.88 -24.05 -18.77
N ALA A 344 25.34 -25.25 -18.44
CA ALA A 344 25.95 -25.56 -17.14
C ALA A 344 27.35 -24.94 -17.00
N GLU A 345 28.15 -24.94 -18.07
CA GLU A 345 29.47 -24.28 -18.08
C GLU A 345 29.37 -22.75 -17.99
N ASP A 346 28.37 -22.15 -18.64
CA ASP A 346 28.13 -20.70 -18.56
C ASP A 346 27.61 -20.28 -17.17
N MET A 347 26.78 -21.11 -16.53
CA MET A 347 26.35 -20.88 -15.15
C MET A 347 27.51 -20.96 -14.15
N ALA A 348 28.47 -21.88 -14.35
CA ALA A 348 29.65 -22.00 -13.50
C ALA A 348 30.58 -20.77 -13.62
N LYS A 349 30.79 -20.25 -14.84
CA LYS A 349 31.57 -19.02 -15.08
C LYS A 349 30.92 -17.75 -14.51
N ALA A 350 29.60 -17.71 -14.42
CA ALA A 350 28.87 -16.58 -13.82
C ALA A 350 29.01 -16.52 -12.28
N THR A 351 29.54 -17.57 -11.65
CA THR A 351 29.70 -17.68 -10.19
C THR A 351 31.12 -17.48 -9.67
N GLU A 352 32.13 -17.28 -10.51
CA GLU A 352 33.49 -16.88 -10.06
C GLU A 352 33.56 -15.39 -9.73
#